data_AF-A0A2E0TPJ5-F1
#
_entry.id   AF-A0A2E0TPJ5-F1
#
_cell.length_a   1.000
_cell.length_b   1.000
_cell.length_c   1.000
_cell.angle_alpha   90.00
_cell.angle_beta   90.00
_cell.angle_gamma   90.00
#
_symmetry.space_group_name_H-M   'P 1'
#
loop_
_entity.id
_entity.type
_entity.pdbx_description
1 polymer ?
#
loop_
_entity_poly.entity_id
_entity_poly.type
_entity_poly.pdbx_seq_one_letter_code
_entity_poly.pdbx_strand_id
1 'polypeptide(L)'
;MSRIRSRRGAPPPLDVALPALEEVRPAAGPELDLEAGELPLRAPGGVRPSPPPLQLEAPPPPSPEALDALSVAADRLAADPATPPATRDMMVAVRTLLRLREELEASRRSEIRP
;
A
#
# COMPACT_ATOMS: atom_id res chain seq x y z
N MET A 1 35.83 -39.43 18.82
CA MET A 1 34.35 -39.51 18.69
C MET A 1 33.74 -38.40 19.52
N SER A 2 33.13 -37.38 18.90
CA SER A 2 32.46 -36.30 19.63
C SER A 2 31.12 -36.01 18.96
N ARG A 3 30.02 -36.30 19.67
CA ARG A 3 28.65 -36.13 19.20
C ARG A 3 28.13 -34.78 19.72
N ILE A 4 28.18 -33.73 18.90
CA ILE A 4 27.57 -32.45 19.24
C ILE A 4 26.08 -32.52 18.89
N ARG A 5 25.25 -32.60 19.94
CA ARG A 5 23.80 -32.37 19.87
C ARG A 5 23.55 -30.87 19.97
N SER A 6 23.33 -30.21 18.84
CA SER A 6 22.73 -28.87 18.83
C SER A 6 21.21 -29.02 18.75
N ARG A 7 20.55 -28.74 19.88
CA ARG A 7 19.09 -28.64 20.00
C ARG A 7 18.62 -27.53 19.06
N ARG A 8 17.95 -27.90 17.96
CA ARG A 8 17.29 -26.94 17.06
C ARG A 8 16.01 -26.50 17.76
N GLY A 9 16.04 -25.31 18.36
CA GLY A 9 14.84 -24.65 18.89
C GLY A 9 13.87 -24.36 17.74
N ALA A 10 12.63 -24.81 17.89
CA ALA A 10 11.55 -24.50 16.98
C ALA A 10 11.25 -22.99 17.01
N PRO A 11 10.90 -22.35 15.88
CA PRO A 11 10.36 -21.01 15.89
C PRO A 11 8.99 -21.02 16.61
N PRO A 12 8.66 -19.98 17.41
CA PRO A 12 7.36 -19.90 18.07
C PRO A 12 6.24 -19.76 17.02
N PRO A 13 5.03 -20.29 17.30
CA PRO A 13 3.86 -20.03 16.47
C PRO A 13 3.50 -18.54 16.55
N LEU A 14 3.40 -17.89 15.40
CA LEU A 14 2.80 -16.58 15.26
C LEU A 14 1.27 -16.75 15.28
N ASP A 15 0.68 -16.74 16.47
CA ASP A 15 -0.77 -16.49 16.62
C ASP A 15 -1.02 -14.99 16.41
N VAL A 16 -1.06 -14.59 15.14
CA VAL A 16 -1.59 -13.28 14.75
C VAL A 16 -3.11 -13.42 14.75
N ALA A 17 -3.73 -13.17 15.90
CA ALA A 17 -5.15 -12.90 15.98
C ALA A 17 -5.42 -11.57 15.26
N LEU A 18 -5.87 -11.64 14.01
CA LEU A 18 -6.45 -10.49 13.31
C LEU A 18 -7.68 -10.04 14.13
N PRO A 19 -7.82 -8.75 14.49
CA PRO A 19 -9.06 -8.28 15.08
C PRO A 19 -10.18 -8.51 14.06
N ALA A 20 -11.21 -9.24 14.50
CA ALA A 20 -12.42 -9.44 13.73
C ALA A 20 -13.00 -8.07 13.34
N LEU A 21 -13.19 -7.85 12.04
CA LEU A 21 -13.95 -6.72 11.54
C LEU A 21 -15.38 -6.90 12.03
N GLU A 22 -15.73 -6.25 13.14
CA GLU A 22 -17.13 -6.06 13.52
C GLU A 22 -17.81 -5.33 12.36
N GLU A 23 -18.74 -6.04 11.70
CA GLU A 23 -19.62 -5.47 10.68
C GLU A 23 -20.46 -4.37 11.33
N VAL A 24 -20.00 -3.13 11.18
CA VAL A 24 -20.77 -1.94 11.54
C VAL A 24 -22.00 -1.91 10.64
N ARG A 25 -23.13 -2.38 11.19
CA ARG A 25 -24.47 -2.15 10.62
C ARG A 25 -24.65 -0.64 10.43
N PRO A 26 -24.91 -0.13 9.21
CA PRO A 26 -25.30 1.26 9.07
C PRO A 26 -26.67 1.44 9.72
N ALA A 27 -26.71 2.36 10.67
CA ALA A 27 -27.92 2.86 11.30
C ALA A 27 -28.87 3.42 10.23
N ALA A 28 -30.16 3.16 10.42
CA ALA A 28 -31.24 3.71 9.60
C ALA A 28 -31.14 5.24 9.52
N GLY A 29 -31.13 5.74 8.28
CA GLY A 29 -31.24 7.14 7.91
C GLY A 29 -32.27 7.29 6.77
N PRO A 30 -32.78 8.51 6.55
CA PRO A 30 -34.20 8.82 6.43
C PRO A 30 -34.81 8.37 5.10
N GLU A 31 -36.13 8.10 5.13
CA GLU A 31 -36.95 7.81 3.95
C GLU A 31 -36.78 8.92 2.90
N LEU A 32 -36.15 8.55 1.78
CA LEU A 32 -36.16 9.36 0.57
C LEU A 32 -37.45 9.04 -0.16
N ASP A 33 -38.38 10.00 -0.12
CA ASP A 33 -39.60 10.02 -0.90
C ASP A 33 -39.25 10.03 -2.41
N LEU A 34 -39.23 8.86 -3.01
CA LEU A 34 -39.00 8.64 -4.43
C LEU A 34 -40.33 8.86 -5.16
N GLU A 35 -40.68 10.13 -5.36
CA GLU A 35 -41.67 10.50 -6.37
C GLU A 35 -41.15 10.02 -7.74
N ALA A 36 -41.89 9.06 -8.29
CA ALA A 36 -41.58 8.32 -9.51
C ALA A 36 -41.55 9.26 -10.73
N GLY A 37 -40.38 9.83 -11.02
CA GLY A 37 -40.08 10.38 -12.33
C GLY A 37 -39.73 9.25 -13.29
N GLU A 38 -40.66 8.90 -14.18
CA GLU A 38 -40.46 7.95 -15.27
C GLU A 38 -39.19 8.27 -16.07
N LEU A 39 -38.16 7.42 -15.94
CA LEU A 39 -37.00 7.46 -16.81
C LEU A 39 -37.32 6.70 -18.10
N PRO A 40 -37.28 7.32 -19.30
CA PRO A 40 -37.50 6.61 -20.54
C PRO A 40 -36.34 5.63 -20.81
N LEU A 41 -36.63 4.33 -20.75
CA LEU A 41 -35.75 3.24 -21.20
C LEU A 41 -35.49 3.38 -22.71
N ARG A 42 -34.37 3.98 -23.09
CA ARG A 42 -33.89 3.94 -24.49
C ARG A 42 -33.00 2.71 -24.73
N ALA A 43 -33.59 1.78 -25.47
CA ALA A 43 -33.09 0.83 -26.47
C ALA A 43 -31.69 0.16 -26.33
N PRO A 44 -31.60 -1.16 -26.56
CA PRO A 44 -30.34 -1.89 -26.73
C PRO A 44 -29.83 -1.73 -28.17
N GLY A 45 -28.59 -1.29 -28.37
CA GLY A 45 -28.02 -1.21 -29.71
C GLY A 45 -26.93 -0.16 -29.84
N GLY A 46 -25.77 -0.45 -29.27
CA GLY A 46 -24.56 0.31 -29.50
C GLY A 46 -23.39 -0.51 -29.01
N VAL A 47 -22.79 -1.29 -29.90
CA VAL A 47 -21.43 -1.78 -29.71
C VAL A 47 -20.57 -0.53 -29.62
N ARG A 48 -20.34 -0.05 -28.39
CA ARG A 48 -19.42 1.05 -28.15
C ARG A 48 -18.07 0.51 -28.61
N PRO A 49 -17.42 1.11 -29.63
CA PRO A 49 -16.06 0.69 -29.95
C PRO A 49 -15.27 0.80 -28.66
N SER A 50 -14.66 -0.32 -28.24
CA SER A 50 -13.75 -0.31 -27.10
C SER A 50 -12.78 0.84 -27.36
N PRO A 51 -12.71 1.86 -26.48
CA PRO A 51 -11.66 2.85 -26.61
C PRO A 51 -10.33 2.09 -26.64
N PRO A 52 -9.37 2.49 -27.50
CA PRO A 52 -8.06 1.86 -27.50
C PRO A 52 -7.53 1.86 -26.07
N PRO A 53 -6.87 0.79 -25.62
CA PRO A 53 -6.31 0.74 -24.26
C PRO A 53 -5.49 2.01 -24.07
N LEU A 54 -5.83 2.79 -23.05
CA LEU A 54 -5.02 3.94 -22.67
C LEU A 54 -3.62 3.38 -22.45
N GLN A 55 -2.70 3.74 -23.35
CA GLN A 55 -1.29 3.46 -23.15
C GLN A 55 -0.92 4.31 -21.93
N LEU A 56 -1.01 3.67 -20.76
CA LEU A 56 -0.53 4.20 -19.50
C LEU A 56 0.98 4.27 -19.66
N GLU A 57 1.44 5.35 -20.29
CA GLU A 57 2.83 5.73 -20.26
C GLU A 57 3.22 5.76 -18.79
N ALA A 58 4.17 4.88 -18.43
CA ALA A 58 4.65 4.83 -17.07
C ALA A 58 5.18 6.23 -16.72
N PRO A 59 4.71 6.84 -15.62
CA PRO A 59 5.20 8.15 -15.24
C PRO A 59 6.73 8.09 -15.07
N PRO A 60 7.44 9.17 -15.41
CA PRO A 60 8.89 9.19 -15.29
C PRO A 60 9.31 8.87 -13.85
N PRO A 61 10.45 8.19 -13.66
CA PRO A 61 10.92 7.86 -12.33
C PRO A 61 11.12 9.15 -11.50
N PRO A 62 10.82 9.13 -10.19
CA PRO A 62 11.01 10.29 -9.32
C PRO A 62 12.49 10.70 -9.26
N SER A 63 12.75 12.00 -9.16
CA SER A 63 14.11 12.51 -9.01
C SER A 63 14.71 12.08 -7.66
N PRO A 64 16.06 11.92 -7.56
CA PRO A 64 16.72 11.60 -6.31
C PRO A 64 16.41 12.61 -5.19
N GLU A 65 16.39 13.90 -5.51
CA GLU A 65 16.08 14.98 -4.56
C GLU A 65 14.66 14.85 -3.97
N ALA A 66 13.69 14.42 -4.77
CA ALA A 66 12.33 14.19 -4.30
C ALA A 66 12.27 13.03 -3.31
N LEU A 67 13.07 11.98 -3.52
CA LEU A 67 13.13 10.83 -2.64
C LEU A 67 13.82 11.16 -1.32
N ASP A 68 14.89 11.95 -1.36
CA ASP A 68 15.56 12.46 -0.15
C ASP A 68 14.61 13.35 0.66
N ALA A 69 13.88 14.25 -0.01
CA ALA A 69 12.88 15.09 0.64
C ALA A 69 11.77 14.26 1.31
N LEU A 70 11.31 13.19 0.64
CA LEU A 70 10.33 12.25 1.19
C LEU A 70 10.89 11.50 2.40
N SER A 71 12.14 11.07 2.35
CA SER A 71 12.82 10.39 3.47
C SER A 71 12.89 11.30 4.71
N VAL A 72 13.31 12.56 4.52
CA VAL A 72 13.37 13.57 5.60
C VAL A 72 11.98 13.88 6.15
N ALA A 73 10.96 13.99 5.28
CA ALA A 73 9.59 14.25 5.71
C ALA A 73 9.02 13.08 6.53
N ALA A 74 9.25 11.84 6.09
CA ALA A 74 8.84 10.64 6.81
C ALA A 74 9.50 10.55 8.19
N ASP A 75 10.80 10.84 8.28
CA ASP A 75 11.53 10.86 9.56
C ASP A 75 10.97 11.91 10.53
N ARG A 76 10.64 13.11 10.04
CA ARG A 76 10.04 14.16 10.87
C ARG A 76 8.67 13.75 11.40
N LEU A 77 7.82 13.20 10.54
CA LEU A 77 6.48 12.75 10.92
C LEU A 77 6.52 11.55 11.88
N ALA A 78 7.45 10.61 11.68
CA ALA A 78 7.63 9.47 12.58
C ALA A 78 8.11 9.90 13.99
N ALA A 79 8.93 10.94 14.05
CA ALA A 79 9.48 11.47 15.31
C ALA A 79 8.52 12.44 16.03
N ASP A 80 7.49 12.96 15.36
CA ASP A 80 6.56 13.93 15.93
C ASP A 80 5.54 13.25 16.86
N PRO A 81 5.55 13.54 18.18
CA PRO A 81 4.60 12.95 19.12
C PRO A 81 3.16 13.40 18.88
N ALA A 82 2.93 14.52 18.17
CA ALA A 82 1.59 14.98 17.81
C ALA A 82 0.98 14.18 16.65
N THR A 83 1.79 13.44 15.90
CA THR A 83 1.33 12.61 14.77
C THR A 83 0.64 11.34 15.28
N PRO A 84 -0.54 10.96 14.73
CA PRO A 84 -1.25 9.75 15.14
C PRO A 84 -0.35 8.51 15.08
N PRO A 85 -0.45 7.56 16.04
CA PRO A 85 0.41 6.38 16.07
C PRO A 85 0.43 5.59 14.76
N ALA A 86 -0.75 5.34 14.16
CA ALA A 86 -0.86 4.65 12.88
C ALA A 86 -0.10 5.37 11.75
N THR A 87 -0.13 6.70 11.72
CA THR A 87 0.60 7.49 10.73
C THR A 87 2.11 7.40 10.96
N ARG A 88 2.57 7.41 12.23
CA ARG A 88 3.99 7.21 12.55
C ARG A 88 4.48 5.84 12.09
N ASP A 89 3.72 4.79 12.36
CA ASP A 89 4.03 3.43 11.91
C ASP A 89 4.10 3.33 10.38
N MET A 90 3.15 3.98 9.67
CA MET A 90 3.19 4.10 8.22
C MET A 90 4.46 4.81 7.72
N MET A 91 4.89 5.89 8.38
CA MET A 91 6.12 6.60 7.99
C MET A 91 7.39 5.76 8.21
N VAL A 92 7.42 4.94 9.26
CA VAL A 92 8.49 3.94 9.46
C VAL A 92 8.51 2.91 8.33
N ALA A 93 7.33 2.45 7.89
CA ALA A 93 7.23 1.55 6.75
C ALA A 93 7.70 2.21 5.43
N VAL A 94 7.29 3.45 5.17
CA VAL A 94 7.75 4.23 4.01
C VAL A 94 9.28 4.36 4.00
N ARG A 95 9.89 4.71 5.13
CA ARG A 95 11.36 4.77 5.27
C ARG A 95 12.01 3.43 4.93
N THR A 96 11.44 2.33 5.41
CA THR A 96 11.95 0.99 5.14
C THR A 96 11.92 0.67 3.64
N LEU A 97 10.83 1.03 2.96
CA LEU A 97 10.69 0.83 1.52
C LEU A 97 11.68 1.69 0.70
N LEU A 98 11.89 2.94 1.09
CA LEU A 98 12.86 3.83 0.45
C LEU A 98 14.29 3.26 0.56
N ARG A 99 14.66 2.76 1.74
CA ARG A 99 15.95 2.10 1.96
C ARG A 99 16.11 0.83 1.11
N LEU A 100 15.09 -0.02 1.07
CA LEU A 100 15.14 -1.24 0.24
C LEU A 100 15.32 -0.90 -1.24
N ARG A 101 14.67 0.16 -1.72
CA ARG A 101 14.86 0.64 -3.10
C ARG A 101 16.32 1.04 -3.35
N GLU A 102 16.94 1.79 -2.44
CA GLU A 102 18.35 2.18 -2.56
C GLU A 102 19.29 0.97 -2.57
N GLU A 103 19.05 -0.01 -1.69
CA GLU A 103 19.83 -1.25 -1.63
C GLU A 103 19.71 -2.06 -2.93
N LEU A 104 18.50 -2.15 -3.50
CA LEU A 104 18.26 -2.79 -4.79
C LEU A 104 18.95 -2.07 -5.94
N GLU A 105 18.92 -0.73 -5.96
CA GLU A 105 19.64 0.05 -6.97
C GLU A 105 21.16 -0.09 -6.85
N ALA A 106 21.70 -0.08 -5.62
CA ALA A 106 23.11 -0.30 -5.37
C ALA A 106 23.56 -1.69 -5.84
N SER A 107 22.76 -2.72 -5.54
CA SER A 107 23.00 -4.11 -5.96
C SER A 107 23.03 -4.24 -7.48
N ARG A 108 22.07 -3.64 -8.19
CA ARG A 108 22.04 -3.61 -9.66
C ARG A 108 23.26 -2.91 -10.24
N ARG A 109 23.70 -1.80 -9.64
CA ARG A 109 24.91 -1.07 -10.10
C ARG A 109 26.18 -1.90 -9.91
N SER A 110 26.29 -2.67 -8.83
CA SER A 110 27.44 -3.56 -8.60
C SER A 110 27.45 -4.76 -9.56
N GLU A 111 26.29 -5.28 -9.94
CA GLU A 111 26.17 -6.39 -10.91
C GLU A 111 26.56 -5.99 -12.34
N ILE A 112 26.43 -4.70 -12.68
CA ILE A 112 26.75 -4.14 -13.99
C ILE A 112 28.25 -3.79 -14.14
N ARG A 113 29.05 -3.82 -13.06
CA ARG A 113 30.51 -3.60 -13.16
C ARG A 113 31.24 -4.94 -13.34
N PRO A 114 31.94 -5.15 -14.48
CA PRO A 114 32.72 -6.37 -14.75
C PRO A 114 33.97 -6.48 -13.88
#